data_AF-A0A1D6JER4-F1
#
_entry.id   AF-A0A1D6JER4-F1
#
_cell.length_a   1.000
_cell.length_b   1.000
_cell.length_c   1.000
_cell.angle_alpha   90.00
_cell.angle_beta   90.00
_cell.angle_gamma   90.00
#
_symmetry.space_group_name_H-M   'P 1'
#
loop_
_entity.id
_entity.type
_entity.pdbx_description
1 polymer ?
#
loop_
_entity_poly.entity_id
_entity_poly.type
_entity_poly.pdbx_seq_one_letter_code
_entity_poly.pdbx_strand_id
1 'polypeptide(L)'
;MSGSCGENARKPHTPSAIVIGGGFAGLAAADALRNASFQVILLESRDRIGGRVHTDYSFGFPVDLGASWLHGVCEENPLAPIIGRLGLPLYRTSGDDSVLFDHDLESYALYDTNGRQVPQELVEKIGKVFETILEETGKLREGTNEDMSIAKAIAIVMDRNPQLRQEGIAHEVLQWYLCRMEGWFATDADSISLQGWDQEVLLPGGHGLMVRGYRPVINTLAKGLDIRLNHKYA
;
A
#
# COMPACT_ATOMS: atom_id res chain seq x y z
N MET A 1 -64.07 -12.08 33.43
CA MET A 1 -62.85 -11.25 33.26
C MET A 1 -61.86 -12.05 32.45
N SER A 2 -61.89 -11.84 31.14
CA SER A 2 -60.99 -12.43 30.15
C SER A 2 -59.76 -11.54 30.01
N GLY A 3 -58.57 -12.07 30.32
CA GLY A 3 -57.31 -11.43 30.05
C GLY A 3 -56.33 -12.46 29.50
N SER A 4 -56.40 -12.72 28.19
CA SER A 4 -55.36 -13.43 27.46
C SER A 4 -54.17 -12.48 27.31
N CYS A 5 -53.11 -12.73 28.06
CA CYS A 5 -51.83 -12.06 27.86
C CYS A 5 -51.14 -12.76 26.69
N GLY A 6 -51.30 -12.21 25.48
CA GLY A 6 -50.53 -12.63 24.32
C GLY A 6 -49.09 -12.16 24.48
N GLU A 7 -48.19 -13.06 24.87
CA GLU A 7 -46.76 -12.84 24.71
C GLU A 7 -46.45 -12.80 23.20
N ASN A 8 -46.37 -11.58 22.66
CA ASN A 8 -45.77 -11.34 21.36
C ASN A 8 -44.25 -11.54 21.51
N ALA A 9 -43.81 -12.80 21.52
CA ALA A 9 -42.41 -13.15 21.38
C ALA A 9 -41.94 -12.59 20.03
N ARG A 10 -41.22 -11.46 20.04
CA ARG A 10 -40.53 -10.94 18.86
C ARG A 10 -39.66 -12.07 18.31
N LYS A 11 -39.99 -12.56 17.11
CA LYS A 11 -39.12 -13.49 16.39
C LYS A 11 -37.71 -12.88 16.35
N PRO A 12 -36.65 -13.65 16.61
CA PRO A 12 -35.30 -13.13 16.50
C PRO A 12 -35.11 -12.62 15.06
N HIS A 13 -35.04 -11.30 14.91
CA HIS A 13 -34.75 -10.68 13.63
C HIS A 13 -33.26 -10.86 13.38
N THR A 14 -32.91 -11.48 12.25
CA THR A 14 -31.55 -11.50 11.77
C THR A 14 -31.07 -10.05 11.61
N PRO A 15 -29.97 -9.64 12.25
CA PRO A 15 -29.49 -8.27 12.14
C PRO A 15 -29.09 -7.99 10.69
N SER A 16 -29.27 -6.75 10.23
CA SER A 16 -28.96 -6.33 8.86
C SER A 16 -27.91 -5.23 8.84
N ALA A 17 -27.10 -5.22 7.79
CA ALA A 17 -26.06 -4.23 7.58
C ALA A 17 -25.95 -3.85 6.10
N ILE A 18 -25.57 -2.61 5.84
CA ILE A 18 -25.20 -2.13 4.51
C ILE A 18 -23.72 -1.78 4.53
N VAL A 19 -22.97 -2.30 3.56
CA VAL A 19 -21.55 -1.97 3.36
C VAL A 19 -21.44 -1.06 2.14
N ILE A 20 -20.71 0.05 2.29
CA ILE A 20 -20.52 1.06 1.23
C ILE A 20 -19.12 0.88 0.62
N GLY A 21 -19.08 0.57 -0.67
CA GLY A 21 -17.85 0.39 -1.45
C GLY A 21 -17.45 -1.09 -1.60
N GLY A 22 -17.19 -1.49 -2.85
CA GLY A 22 -16.80 -2.84 -3.26
C GLY A 22 -15.29 -3.03 -3.44
N GLY A 23 -14.47 -2.28 -2.70
CA GLY A 23 -13.03 -2.52 -2.60
C GLY A 23 -12.69 -3.63 -1.59
N PHE A 24 -11.40 -3.95 -1.42
CA PHE A 24 -10.94 -4.99 -0.49
C PHE A 24 -11.52 -4.86 0.92
N ALA A 25 -11.50 -3.65 1.50
CA ALA A 25 -12.05 -3.40 2.83
C ALA A 25 -13.56 -3.72 2.92
N GLY A 26 -14.34 -3.27 1.94
CA GLY A 26 -15.78 -3.51 1.92
C GLY A 26 -16.13 -4.98 1.66
N LEU A 27 -15.42 -5.64 0.74
CA LEU A 27 -15.59 -7.08 0.50
C LEU A 27 -15.25 -7.90 1.75
N ALA A 28 -14.14 -7.59 2.42
CA ALA A 28 -13.75 -8.26 3.67
C ALA A 28 -14.76 -8.02 4.81
N ALA A 29 -15.23 -6.77 4.97
CA ALA A 29 -16.25 -6.45 5.97
C ALA A 29 -17.57 -7.16 5.70
N ALA A 30 -18.02 -7.20 4.45
CA ALA A 30 -19.24 -7.90 4.06
C ALA A 30 -19.15 -9.41 4.27
N ASP A 31 -18.00 -10.02 3.96
CA ASP A 31 -17.74 -11.44 4.23
C ASP A 31 -17.77 -11.74 5.74
N ALA A 32 -17.09 -10.93 6.55
CA ALA A 32 -17.07 -11.08 8.00
C ALA A 32 -18.48 -10.95 8.63
N LEU A 33 -19.25 -9.94 8.23
CA LEU A 33 -20.63 -9.74 8.71
C LEU A 33 -21.56 -10.88 8.28
N ARG A 34 -21.45 -11.35 7.04
CA ARG A 34 -22.22 -12.51 6.55
C ARG A 34 -21.88 -13.76 7.36
N ASN A 35 -20.60 -14.02 7.62
CA ASN A 35 -20.16 -15.16 8.43
C ASN A 35 -20.64 -15.04 9.89
N ALA A 36 -20.87 -13.81 10.39
CA ALA A 36 -21.53 -13.53 11.66
C ALA A 36 -23.07 -13.58 11.59
N SER A 37 -23.65 -14.15 10.52
CA SER A 37 -25.10 -14.32 10.31
C SER A 37 -25.89 -13.02 10.14
N PHE A 38 -25.26 -11.92 9.70
CA PHE A 38 -25.98 -10.71 9.30
C PHE A 38 -26.58 -10.88 7.89
N GLN A 39 -27.71 -10.23 7.64
CA GLN A 39 -28.16 -9.92 6.29
C GLN A 39 -27.39 -8.72 5.76
N VAL A 40 -26.51 -8.94 4.79
CA VAL A 40 -25.59 -7.91 4.28
C VAL A 40 -25.90 -7.58 2.84
N ILE A 41 -26.02 -6.28 2.53
CA ILE A 41 -26.01 -5.76 1.16
C ILE A 41 -24.77 -4.88 1.02
N LEU A 42 -23.96 -5.12 -0.01
CA LEU A 42 -22.85 -4.27 -0.38
C LEU A 42 -23.24 -3.40 -1.58
N LEU A 43 -23.03 -2.10 -1.47
CA LEU A 43 -23.39 -1.12 -2.50
C LEU A 43 -22.12 -0.45 -3.04
N GLU A 44 -21.88 -0.58 -4.33
CA GLU A 44 -20.71 -0.03 -5.03
C GLU A 44 -21.14 0.99 -6.08
N SER A 45 -20.45 2.13 -6.07
CA SER A 45 -20.68 3.28 -6.94
C SER A 45 -20.39 3.03 -8.42
N ARG A 46 -19.43 2.17 -8.73
CA ARG A 46 -18.98 1.83 -10.08
C ARG A 46 -19.73 0.62 -10.63
N ASP A 47 -19.53 0.39 -11.92
CA ASP A 47 -19.96 -0.81 -12.65
C ASP A 47 -19.05 -2.03 -12.41
N ARG A 48 -18.07 -1.90 -11.50
CA ARG A 48 -17.12 -2.95 -11.12
C ARG A 48 -16.79 -2.92 -9.64
N ILE A 49 -16.45 -4.08 -9.10
CA ILE A 49 -15.80 -4.23 -7.79
C ILE A 49 -14.28 -4.00 -7.88
N GLY A 50 -13.61 -4.03 -6.73
CA GLY A 50 -12.16 -3.89 -6.58
C GLY A 50 -11.69 -2.52 -6.10
N GLY A 51 -12.51 -1.47 -6.26
CA GLY A 51 -12.15 -0.11 -5.87
C GLY A 51 -10.86 0.36 -6.57
N ARG A 52 -9.83 0.67 -5.77
CA ARG A 52 -8.47 1.04 -6.24
C ARG A 52 -7.68 -0.11 -6.87
N VAL A 53 -8.17 -1.36 -6.76
CA VAL A 53 -7.54 -2.51 -7.39
C VAL A 53 -8.30 -2.86 -8.66
N HIS A 54 -7.61 -2.85 -9.79
CA HIS A 54 -8.22 -3.05 -11.10
C HIS A 54 -7.23 -3.63 -12.09
N THR A 55 -7.46 -4.88 -12.49
CA THR A 55 -6.73 -5.52 -13.59
C THR A 55 -7.47 -5.33 -14.90
N ASP A 56 -6.80 -4.73 -15.88
CA ASP A 56 -7.21 -4.71 -17.29
C ASP A 56 -6.56 -5.88 -18.05
N TYR A 57 -7.33 -6.57 -18.89
CA TYR A 57 -6.87 -7.66 -19.74
C TYR A 57 -6.97 -7.35 -21.24
N SER A 58 -7.36 -6.12 -21.60
CA SER A 58 -7.59 -5.69 -23.00
C SER A 58 -6.34 -5.82 -23.88
N PHE A 59 -5.15 -5.78 -23.28
CA PHE A 59 -3.85 -5.91 -23.96
C PHE A 59 -3.45 -7.37 -24.27
N GLY A 60 -4.29 -8.36 -23.94
CA GLY A 60 -3.95 -9.79 -24.10
C GLY A 60 -3.12 -10.37 -22.96
N PHE A 61 -2.73 -9.54 -21.99
CA PHE A 61 -2.09 -9.90 -20.72
C PHE A 61 -2.60 -8.98 -19.60
N PRO A 62 -2.53 -9.39 -18.33
CA PRO A 62 -2.99 -8.57 -17.21
C PRO A 62 -2.11 -7.34 -17.02
N VAL A 63 -2.76 -6.19 -16.88
CA VAL A 63 -2.16 -4.92 -16.46
C VAL A 63 -2.95 -4.41 -15.28
N ASP A 64 -2.34 -4.36 -14.10
CA ASP A 64 -2.96 -3.74 -12.93
C ASP A 64 -2.83 -2.21 -13.02
N LEU A 65 -3.98 -1.54 -13.07
CA LEU A 65 -4.13 -0.07 -13.12
C LEU A 65 -4.14 0.55 -11.70
N GLY A 66 -3.74 -0.22 -10.70
CA GLY A 66 -3.82 0.11 -9.28
C GLY A 66 -2.81 -0.71 -8.49
N ALA A 67 -3.24 -1.39 -7.42
CA ALA A 67 -2.34 -2.28 -6.70
C ALA A 67 -1.88 -3.45 -7.58
N SER A 68 -0.56 -3.66 -7.64
CA SER A 68 0.07 -4.72 -8.45
C SER A 68 1.06 -5.60 -7.66
N TRP A 69 1.54 -5.11 -6.51
CA TRP A 69 2.46 -5.82 -5.62
C TRP A 69 1.78 -6.36 -4.37
N LEU A 70 2.20 -7.56 -3.96
CA LEU A 70 2.02 -8.09 -2.62
C LEU A 70 3.28 -7.77 -1.81
N HIS A 71 3.15 -6.86 -0.86
CA HIS A 71 4.20 -6.54 0.10
C HIS A 71 4.13 -7.47 1.30
N GLY A 72 5.27 -8.04 1.67
CA GLY A 72 5.36 -9.10 2.67
C GLY A 72 4.73 -10.40 2.21
N VAL A 73 5.43 -11.15 1.36
CA VAL A 73 4.97 -12.47 0.89
C VAL A 73 5.25 -13.52 1.97
N CYS A 74 4.45 -13.48 3.03
CA CYS A 74 4.50 -14.38 4.17
C CYS A 74 3.09 -14.86 4.57
N GLU A 75 3.00 -15.82 5.49
CA GLU A 75 1.72 -16.40 5.95
C GLU A 75 0.88 -15.39 6.77
N GLU A 76 1.53 -14.41 7.40
CA GLU A 76 0.86 -13.33 8.13
C GLU A 76 0.10 -12.37 7.20
N ASN A 77 0.46 -12.35 5.90
CA ASN A 77 -0.26 -11.54 4.93
C ASN A 77 -1.64 -12.16 4.65
N PRO A 78 -2.75 -11.45 4.90
CA PRO A 78 -4.10 -12.01 4.78
C PRO A 78 -4.47 -12.44 3.36
N LEU A 79 -3.75 -11.98 2.34
CA LEU A 79 -3.98 -12.37 0.95
C LEU A 79 -3.20 -13.63 0.56
N ALA A 80 -2.10 -13.97 1.25
CA ALA A 80 -1.24 -15.10 0.87
C ALA A 80 -1.99 -16.44 0.79
N PRO A 81 -2.87 -16.82 1.75
CA PRO A 81 -3.63 -18.07 1.65
C PRO A 81 -4.63 -18.10 0.48
N ILE A 82 -5.18 -16.94 0.11
CA ILE A 82 -6.12 -16.83 -1.03
C ILE A 82 -5.34 -16.99 -2.34
N ILE A 83 -4.20 -16.32 -2.46
CA ILE A 83 -3.30 -16.37 -3.61
C ILE A 83 -2.79 -17.81 -3.81
N GLY A 84 -2.33 -18.47 -2.74
CA GLY A 84 -1.85 -19.85 -2.77
C GLY A 84 -2.92 -20.84 -3.20
N ARG A 85 -4.14 -20.74 -2.63
CA ARG A 85 -5.27 -21.61 -3.01
C ARG A 85 -5.73 -21.41 -4.46
N LEU A 86 -5.59 -20.20 -5.01
CA LEU A 86 -5.87 -19.91 -6.40
C LEU A 86 -4.71 -20.31 -7.33
N GLY A 87 -3.56 -20.72 -6.79
CA GLY A 87 -2.36 -21.05 -7.57
C GLY A 87 -1.83 -19.86 -8.37
N LEU A 88 -2.00 -18.64 -7.88
CA LEU A 88 -1.56 -17.43 -8.60
C LEU A 88 -0.03 -17.27 -8.45
N PRO A 89 0.72 -17.22 -9.56
CA PRO A 89 2.16 -17.01 -9.50
C PRO A 89 2.49 -15.57 -9.11
N LEU A 90 3.47 -15.43 -8.21
CA LEU A 90 4.10 -14.18 -7.84
C LEU A 90 5.51 -14.12 -8.44
N TYR A 91 5.84 -13.01 -9.10
CA TYR A 91 7.22 -12.73 -9.50
C TYR A 91 7.91 -11.97 -8.39
N ARG A 92 8.95 -12.56 -7.78
CA ARG A 92 9.68 -11.95 -6.67
C ARG A 92 10.45 -10.72 -7.16
N THR A 93 10.21 -9.58 -6.53
CA THR A 93 10.87 -8.31 -6.86
C THR A 93 11.85 -7.85 -5.78
N SER A 94 11.93 -8.56 -4.65
CA SER A 94 12.93 -8.33 -3.61
C SER A 94 12.97 -9.47 -2.57
N GLY A 95 14.05 -9.52 -1.79
CA GLY A 95 14.23 -10.36 -0.60
C GLY A 95 13.55 -9.83 0.67
N ASP A 96 13.77 -10.51 1.80
CA ASP A 96 13.05 -10.31 3.06
C ASP A 96 13.36 -8.99 3.77
N ASP A 97 14.50 -8.36 3.47
CA ASP A 97 14.98 -7.12 4.09
C ASP A 97 14.64 -5.84 3.27
N SER A 98 13.71 -5.98 2.32
CA SER A 98 13.27 -4.91 1.42
C SER A 98 12.34 -3.87 2.06
N VAL A 99 12.77 -3.30 3.18
CA VAL A 99 12.02 -2.32 3.96
C VAL A 99 12.45 -0.94 3.50
N LEU A 100 11.53 -0.18 2.86
CA LEU A 100 11.68 1.23 2.44
C LEU A 100 13.03 1.48 1.77
N PHE A 101 13.05 1.61 0.45
CA PHE A 101 14.24 1.82 -0.42
C PHE A 101 14.85 0.56 -1.02
N ASP A 102 14.69 -0.62 -0.43
CA ASP A 102 15.40 -1.81 -0.90
C ASP A 102 14.54 -2.72 -1.80
N HIS A 103 14.23 -2.26 -3.03
CA HIS A 103 14.23 -3.28 -4.10
C HIS A 103 15.71 -3.52 -4.29
N ASP A 104 16.24 -4.66 -3.83
CA ASP A 104 17.65 -5.07 -3.91
C ASP A 104 18.45 -4.02 -4.68
N LEU A 105 19.21 -3.15 -4.01
CA LEU A 105 19.97 -2.06 -4.67
C LEU A 105 20.79 -2.56 -5.90
N GLU A 106 21.01 -3.87 -5.99
CA GLU A 106 21.63 -4.63 -7.07
C GLU A 106 20.75 -4.86 -8.33
N SER A 107 19.43 -4.59 -8.29
CA SER A 107 18.46 -4.99 -9.32
C SER A 107 17.93 -3.86 -10.20
N TYR A 108 18.43 -2.63 -10.05
CA TYR A 108 18.05 -1.51 -10.91
C TYR A 108 19.26 -0.76 -11.46
N ALA A 109 19.08 -0.12 -12.61
CA ALA A 109 20.08 0.76 -13.22
C ALA A 109 19.45 2.13 -13.44
N LEU A 110 20.13 3.19 -13.00
CA LEU A 110 19.71 4.56 -13.25
C LEU A 110 20.31 5.05 -14.56
N TYR A 111 19.50 5.78 -15.33
CA TYR A 111 19.92 6.44 -16.55
C TYR A 111 19.62 7.92 -16.42
N ASP A 112 20.56 8.76 -16.85
CA ASP A 112 20.34 10.20 -16.92
C ASP A 112 19.37 10.56 -18.06
N THR A 113 19.01 11.83 -18.15
CA THR A 113 18.09 12.36 -19.18
C THR A 113 18.60 12.22 -20.62
N ASN A 114 19.89 11.90 -20.80
CA ASN A 114 20.50 11.65 -22.10
C ASN A 114 20.61 10.14 -22.40
N GLY A 115 20.04 9.28 -21.54
CA GLY A 115 20.10 7.82 -21.68
C GLY A 115 21.45 7.21 -21.33
N ARG A 116 22.33 7.94 -20.63
CA ARG A 116 23.61 7.40 -20.16
C ARG A 116 23.41 6.76 -18.80
N GLN A 117 23.88 5.53 -18.65
CA GLN A 117 23.81 4.84 -17.36
C GLN A 117 24.66 5.56 -16.32
N VAL A 118 24.09 5.80 -15.15
CA VAL A 118 24.80 6.31 -13.98
C VAL A 118 25.63 5.18 -13.39
N PRO A 119 26.93 5.38 -13.06
CA PRO A 119 27.75 4.33 -12.47
C PRO A 119 27.13 3.78 -11.19
N GLN A 120 27.02 2.46 -11.08
CA GLN A 120 26.39 1.79 -9.93
C GLN A 120 27.07 2.16 -8.60
N GLU A 121 28.40 2.23 -8.58
CA GLU A 121 29.19 2.67 -7.41
C GLU A 121 28.79 4.07 -6.92
N LEU A 122 28.41 4.97 -7.85
CA LEU A 122 27.91 6.29 -7.47
C LEU A 122 26.52 6.18 -6.85
N VAL A 123 25.63 5.37 -7.42
CA VAL A 123 24.28 5.15 -6.89
C VAL A 123 24.35 4.63 -5.45
N GLU A 124 25.14 3.58 -5.21
CA GLU A 124 25.36 3.01 -3.88
C GLU A 124 25.97 4.01 -2.89
N LYS A 125 26.97 4.79 -3.34
CA LYS A 125 27.58 5.84 -2.52
C LYS A 125 26.55 6.88 -2.09
N ILE A 126 25.69 7.32 -3.01
CA ILE A 126 24.68 8.34 -2.72
C ILE A 126 23.53 7.76 -1.88
N GLY A 127 23.20 6.47 -2.04
CA GLY A 127 22.29 5.76 -1.14
C GLY A 127 22.74 5.85 0.32
N LYS A 128 24.02 5.56 0.60
CA LYS A 128 24.61 5.71 1.95
C LYS A 128 24.57 7.15 2.47
N VAL A 129 24.75 8.13 1.59
CA VAL A 129 24.60 9.55 1.95
C VAL A 129 23.15 9.84 2.34
N PHE A 130 22.17 9.33 1.59
CA PHE A 130 20.75 9.49 1.89
C PHE A 130 20.35 8.80 3.21
N GLU A 131 20.83 7.58 3.47
CA GLU A 131 20.67 6.90 4.77
C GLU A 131 21.22 7.76 5.91
N THR A 132 22.44 8.30 5.76
CA THR A 132 23.04 9.20 6.77
C THR A 132 22.16 10.44 7.00
N ILE A 133 21.60 11.02 5.94
CA ILE A 133 20.68 12.17 6.07
C ILE A 133 19.45 11.77 6.89
N LEU A 134 18.83 10.61 6.60
CA LEU A 134 17.67 10.13 7.33
C LEU A 134 18.00 9.85 8.81
N GLU A 135 19.14 9.24 9.11
CA GLU A 135 19.62 9.06 10.49
C GLU A 135 19.75 10.39 11.24
N GLU A 136 20.33 11.41 10.61
CA GLU A 136 20.45 12.75 11.19
C GLU A 136 19.07 13.43 11.37
N THR A 137 18.12 13.21 10.46
CA THR A 137 16.73 13.66 10.67
C THR A 137 16.06 12.93 11.84
N GLY A 138 16.39 11.65 12.07
CA GLY A 138 15.95 10.90 13.24
C GLY A 138 16.48 11.49 14.56
N LYS A 139 17.76 11.90 14.59
CA LYS A 139 18.32 12.62 15.75
C LYS A 139 17.65 13.98 15.97
N LEU A 140 17.30 14.68 14.89
CA LEU A 140 16.56 15.94 14.98
C LEU A 140 15.16 15.70 15.59
N ARG A 141 14.48 14.63 15.16
CA ARG A 141 13.16 14.21 15.66
C ARG A 141 13.17 13.98 17.17
N GLU A 142 14.17 13.29 17.71
CA GLU A 142 14.29 13.02 19.15
C GLU A 142 14.40 14.30 20.01
N GLY A 143 14.90 15.38 19.43
CA GLY A 143 15.09 16.67 20.10
C GLY A 143 13.86 17.59 20.11
N THR A 144 12.75 17.20 19.48
CA THR A 144 11.56 18.06 19.34
C THR A 144 10.25 17.27 19.43
N ASN A 145 9.25 17.86 20.08
CA ASN A 145 7.88 17.35 20.07
C ASN A 145 7.01 18.00 18.97
N GLU A 146 7.50 19.05 18.32
CA GLU A 146 6.80 19.66 17.20
C GLU A 146 7.09 18.88 15.92
N ASP A 147 6.04 18.62 15.15
CA ASP A 147 6.17 17.99 13.84
C ASP A 147 6.63 18.99 12.78
N MET A 148 7.35 18.48 11.78
CA MET A 148 7.74 19.21 10.59
C MET A 148 7.82 18.28 9.40
N SER A 149 7.90 18.84 8.20
CA SER A 149 8.07 18.03 7.01
C SER A 149 9.46 17.38 6.94
N ILE A 150 9.57 16.21 6.31
CA ILE A 150 10.85 15.58 6.00
C ILE A 150 11.73 16.52 5.18
N ALA A 151 11.17 17.24 4.20
CA ALA A 151 11.93 18.21 3.41
C ALA A 151 12.57 19.31 4.30
N LYS A 152 11.83 19.86 5.27
CA LYS A 152 12.36 20.84 6.23
C LYS A 152 13.43 20.23 7.13
N ALA A 153 13.24 19.00 7.60
CA ALA A 153 14.22 18.29 8.40
C ALA A 153 15.52 18.06 7.62
N ILE A 154 15.42 17.61 6.36
CA ILE A 154 16.57 17.42 5.45
C ILE A 154 17.30 18.75 5.23
N ALA A 155 16.58 19.85 5.01
CA ALA A 155 17.20 21.17 4.84
C ALA A 155 18.03 21.58 6.08
N ILE A 156 17.49 21.38 7.28
CA ILE A 156 18.21 21.65 8.54
C ILE A 156 19.46 20.76 8.66
N VAL A 157 19.34 19.48 8.33
CA VAL A 157 20.48 18.53 8.35
C VAL A 157 21.56 18.96 7.36
N MET A 158 21.19 19.38 6.14
CA MET A 158 22.12 19.86 5.11
C MET A 158 22.83 21.15 5.51
N ASP A 159 22.14 22.05 6.20
CA ASP A 159 22.74 23.28 6.73
C ASP A 159 23.76 23.00 7.84
N ARG A 160 23.46 22.03 8.71
CA ARG A 160 24.38 21.58 9.77
C ARG A 160 25.54 20.74 9.26
N ASN A 161 25.35 20.05 8.13
CA ASN A 161 26.30 19.12 7.54
C ASN A 161 26.59 19.44 6.07
N PRO A 162 27.33 20.52 5.76
CA PRO A 162 27.60 20.92 4.38
C PRO A 162 28.29 19.84 3.54
N GLN A 163 29.01 18.91 4.16
CA GLN A 163 29.68 17.77 3.52
C GLN A 163 28.71 16.75 2.90
N LEU A 164 27.44 16.73 3.33
CA LEU A 164 26.42 15.84 2.77
C LEU A 164 25.85 16.38 1.45
N ARG A 165 26.09 17.66 1.13
CA ARG A 165 25.64 18.27 -0.12
C ARG A 165 26.34 17.61 -1.31
N GLN A 166 25.57 17.39 -2.37
CA GLN A 166 26.01 16.79 -3.62
C GLN A 166 25.81 17.78 -4.76
N GLU A 167 26.59 17.62 -5.82
CA GLU A 167 26.54 18.47 -7.02
C GLU A 167 26.48 17.60 -8.30
N GLY A 168 26.03 18.20 -9.40
CA GLY A 168 25.91 17.53 -10.70
C GLY A 168 25.09 16.24 -10.62
N ILE A 169 25.56 15.18 -11.28
CA ILE A 169 24.84 13.89 -11.33
C ILE A 169 24.64 13.27 -9.94
N ALA A 170 25.55 13.51 -8.98
CA ALA A 170 25.39 13.00 -7.62
C ALA A 170 24.20 13.66 -6.90
N HIS A 171 23.92 14.94 -7.19
CA HIS A 171 22.73 15.64 -6.71
C HIS A 171 21.46 15.05 -7.31
N GLU A 172 21.43 14.78 -8.62
CA GLU A 172 20.28 14.17 -9.29
C GLU A 172 19.95 12.78 -8.73
N VAL A 173 20.97 11.97 -8.44
CA VAL A 173 20.78 10.67 -7.77
C VAL A 173 20.22 10.85 -6.35
N LEU A 174 20.68 11.85 -5.60
CA LEU A 174 20.13 12.14 -4.27
C LEU A 174 18.66 12.57 -4.36
N GLN A 175 18.30 13.40 -5.35
CA GLN A 175 16.91 13.77 -5.62
C GLN A 175 16.07 12.57 -6.04
N TRP A 176 16.65 11.60 -6.77
CA TRP A 176 15.98 10.35 -7.10
C TRP A 176 15.62 9.52 -5.85
N TYR A 177 16.50 9.44 -4.84
CA TYR A 177 16.19 8.78 -3.56
C TYR A 177 15.05 9.50 -2.81
N LEU A 178 15.06 10.84 -2.79
CA LEU A 178 13.96 11.62 -2.21
C LEU A 178 12.64 11.36 -2.95
N CYS A 179 12.66 11.38 -4.28
CA CYS A 179 11.50 11.09 -5.12
C CYS A 179 10.98 9.65 -4.92
N ARG A 180 11.86 8.68 -4.65
CA ARG A 180 11.47 7.31 -4.30
C ARG A 180 10.71 7.25 -2.98
N MET A 181 11.11 8.05 -1.99
CA MET A 181 10.37 8.22 -0.74
C MET A 181 8.99 8.84 -1.00
N GLU A 182 8.93 9.93 -1.77
CA GLU A 182 7.66 10.57 -2.16
C GLU A 182 6.73 9.61 -2.90
N GLY A 183 7.29 8.77 -3.78
CA GLY A 183 6.57 7.72 -4.48
C GLY A 183 5.97 6.66 -3.54
N TRP A 184 6.67 6.31 -2.45
CA TRP A 184 6.16 5.39 -1.43
C TRP A 184 4.98 5.98 -0.67
N PHE A 185 5.09 7.25 -0.26
CA PHE A 185 4.05 7.93 0.52
C PHE A 185 2.96 8.60 -0.33
N ALA A 186 3.11 8.59 -1.66
CA ALA A 186 2.24 9.24 -2.64
C ALA A 186 2.01 10.74 -2.36
N THR A 187 3.03 11.42 -1.83
CA THR A 187 2.99 12.86 -1.53
C THR A 187 4.40 13.45 -1.51
N ASP A 188 4.50 14.76 -1.76
CA ASP A 188 5.77 15.49 -1.71
C ASP A 188 6.39 15.46 -0.30
N ALA A 189 7.71 15.53 -0.22
CA ALA A 189 8.46 15.49 1.04
C ALA A 189 8.14 16.66 1.97
N ASP A 190 7.54 17.73 1.44
CA ASP A 190 6.98 18.86 2.21
C ASP A 190 5.72 18.51 3.00
N SER A 191 5.06 17.40 2.67
CA SER A 191 3.85 16.92 3.36
C SER A 191 4.10 15.65 4.19
N ILE A 192 5.26 14.99 4.01
CA ILE A 192 5.62 13.81 4.80
C ILE A 192 6.04 14.25 6.20
N SER A 193 5.37 13.75 7.23
CA SER A 193 5.62 14.04 8.64
C SER A 193 6.94 13.45 9.12
N LEU A 194 7.82 14.25 9.73
CA LEU A 194 9.03 13.76 10.41
C LEU A 194 8.68 12.83 11.57
N GLN A 195 7.61 13.13 12.31
CA GLN A 195 7.20 12.32 13.48
C GLN A 195 6.53 11.00 13.10
N GLY A 196 5.90 10.93 11.93
CA GLY A 196 4.99 9.84 11.57
C GLY A 196 5.38 8.96 10.38
N TRP A 197 6.39 9.33 9.58
CA TRP A 197 6.67 8.63 8.32
C TRP A 197 7.03 7.15 8.46
N ASP A 198 7.65 6.75 9.57
CA ASP A 198 8.17 5.40 9.83
C ASP A 198 7.25 4.55 10.73
N GLN A 199 5.98 4.94 10.91
CA GLN A 199 5.01 4.20 11.75
C GLN A 199 4.40 2.97 11.05
N GLU A 200 4.79 2.70 9.79
CA GLU A 200 4.29 1.55 9.04
C GLU A 200 4.85 0.24 9.60
N VAL A 201 3.98 -0.76 9.75
CA VAL A 201 4.38 -2.13 10.12
C VAL A 201 4.60 -2.92 8.84
N LEU A 202 5.84 -3.31 8.58
CA LEU A 202 6.21 -4.07 7.40
C LEU A 202 6.22 -5.57 7.70
N LEU A 203 5.58 -6.32 6.82
CA LEU A 203 5.54 -7.78 6.89
C LEU A 203 6.82 -8.36 6.26
N PRO A 204 7.37 -9.46 6.80
CA PRO A 204 8.53 -10.14 6.24
C PRO A 204 8.16 -10.84 4.92
N GLY A 205 9.13 -11.47 4.27
CA GLY A 205 8.86 -12.24 3.06
C GLY A 205 8.98 -11.43 1.78
N GLY A 206 9.51 -10.20 1.82
CA GLY A 206 9.80 -9.36 0.65
C GLY A 206 8.59 -9.01 -0.22
N HIS A 207 8.83 -8.62 -1.47
CA HIS A 207 7.79 -8.15 -2.39
C HIS A 207 7.58 -9.09 -3.58
N GLY A 208 6.33 -9.27 -4.00
CA GLY A 208 5.96 -10.07 -5.16
C GLY A 208 4.98 -9.38 -6.10
N LEU A 209 5.30 -9.27 -7.38
CA LEU A 209 4.39 -8.80 -8.41
C LEU A 209 3.35 -9.88 -8.76
N MET A 210 2.08 -9.51 -8.78
CA MET A 210 0.97 -10.41 -9.11
C MET A 210 0.89 -10.66 -10.63
N VAL A 211 1.52 -11.73 -11.13
CA VAL A 211 1.67 -11.99 -12.58
C VAL A 211 0.33 -12.15 -13.30
N ARG A 212 -0.71 -12.63 -12.59
CA ARG A 212 -2.06 -12.82 -13.16
C ARG A 212 -3.02 -11.66 -12.86
N GLY A 213 -2.53 -10.60 -12.23
CA GLY A 213 -3.29 -9.48 -11.71
C GLY A 213 -4.18 -9.83 -10.51
N TYR A 214 -4.74 -8.83 -9.86
CA TYR A 214 -5.54 -8.99 -8.64
C TYR A 214 -7.01 -9.37 -8.87
N ARG A 215 -7.54 -9.27 -10.09
CA ARG A 215 -8.95 -9.59 -10.37
C ARG A 215 -9.41 -10.96 -9.86
N PRO A 216 -8.64 -12.07 -9.97
CA PRO A 216 -9.04 -13.37 -9.41
C PRO A 216 -9.19 -13.37 -7.88
N VAL A 217 -8.38 -12.59 -7.17
CA VAL A 217 -8.46 -12.43 -5.70
C VAL A 217 -9.74 -11.69 -5.35
N ILE A 218 -10.02 -10.57 -6.03
CA ILE A 218 -11.24 -9.76 -5.84
C ILE A 218 -12.50 -10.62 -6.09
N ASN A 219 -12.53 -11.37 -7.18
CA ASN A 219 -13.66 -12.24 -7.52
C ASN A 219 -13.87 -13.33 -6.45
N THR A 220 -12.79 -13.86 -5.89
CA THR A 220 -12.85 -14.84 -4.79
C THR A 220 -13.46 -14.22 -3.53
N LEU A 221 -13.01 -13.03 -3.14
CA LEU A 221 -13.54 -12.30 -1.99
C LEU A 221 -15.01 -11.92 -2.15
N ALA A 222 -15.44 -11.63 -3.38
CA ALA A 222 -16.82 -11.27 -3.68
C ALA A 222 -17.81 -12.46 -3.71
N LYS A 223 -17.29 -13.70 -3.68
CA LYS A 223 -18.11 -14.89 -3.89
C LYS A 223 -19.17 -15.05 -2.79
N GLY A 224 -20.44 -15.09 -3.20
CA GLY A 224 -21.57 -15.31 -2.30
C GLY A 224 -21.97 -14.07 -1.47
N LEU A 225 -21.57 -12.87 -1.88
CA LEU A 225 -22.05 -11.61 -1.31
C LEU A 225 -23.19 -11.03 -2.19
N ASP A 226 -24.20 -10.40 -1.58
CA ASP A 226 -25.17 -9.57 -2.30
C ASP A 226 -24.54 -8.21 -2.60
N ILE A 227 -24.05 -8.04 -3.82
CA ILE A 227 -23.35 -6.83 -4.29
C ILE A 227 -24.21 -6.14 -5.35
N ARG A 228 -24.53 -4.87 -5.12
CA ARG A 228 -25.22 -4.03 -6.11
C ARG A 228 -24.30 -2.93 -6.62
N LEU A 229 -24.02 -3.01 -7.91
CA LEU A 229 -23.16 -2.08 -8.64
C LEU A 229 -23.96 -0.85 -9.10
N ASN A 230 -23.27 0.21 -9.53
CA ASN A 230 -23.86 1.45 -10.02
C ASN A 230 -24.77 2.19 -9.00
N HIS A 231 -24.52 2.01 -7.70
CA HIS A 231 -25.24 2.70 -6.63
C HIS A 231 -24.39 3.86 -6.11
N LYS A 232 -24.56 5.03 -6.71
CA LYS A 232 -23.95 6.28 -6.23
C LYS A 232 -24.78 6.86 -5.10
N TYR A 233 -24.12 7.20 -4.01
CA TYR A 233 -24.72 8.01 -2.95
C TYR A 233 -24.46 9.48 -3.29
N ALA A 234 -25.54 10.24 -3.43
CA ALA A 234 -25.52 11.68 -3.57
C ALA A 234 -25.50 12.35 -2.20
#